data_AF-A0A970WRP2-F1
#
_entry.id   AF-A0A970WRP2-F1
#
_cell.length_a   1.000
_cell.length_b   1.000
_cell.length_c   1.000
_cell.angle_alpha   90.00
_cell.angle_beta   90.00
_cell.angle_gamma   90.00
#
_symmetry.space_group_name_H-M   'P 1'
#
loop_
_entity.id
_entity.type
_entity.pdbx_description
1 polymer ?
#
loop_
_entity_poly.entity_id
_entity_poly.type
_entity_poly.pdbx_seq_one_letter_code
_entity_poly.pdbx_strand_id
1 'polypeptide(L)'
;MSIYATLWSIQIRDPASPFTSPKWVEVTAQAVPPHIGSPTPGCGYETGDPYADFLPPPVETDEGGQAQYNRAVVFVTDETWKGTASNGQEYVDPLLVLTGEEYAKMPFQVLLDRLQGAVQSGPRVVMEFLAPDGTIHTFADEGGQANVD
;
A
#
# COMPACT_ATOMS: atom_id res chain seq x y z
N MET A 1 11.81 -18.34 3.04
CA MET A 1 11.94 -17.34 1.95
C MET A 1 10.68 -16.51 1.89
N SER A 2 10.75 -15.28 1.38
CA SER A 2 9.61 -14.35 1.23
C SER A 2 8.95 -14.54 -0.14
N ILE A 3 7.63 -14.39 -0.23
CA ILE A 3 6.90 -14.38 -1.52
C ILE A 3 6.92 -13.02 -2.24
N TYR A 4 7.53 -12.01 -1.62
CA TYR A 4 7.54 -10.64 -2.10
C TYR A 4 8.89 -10.23 -2.67
N ALA A 5 8.85 -9.45 -3.75
CA ALA A 5 10.01 -8.79 -4.35
C ALA A 5 9.85 -7.26 -4.25
N THR A 6 10.79 -6.57 -3.62
CA THR A 6 10.77 -5.11 -3.50
C THR A 6 10.88 -4.45 -4.88
N LEU A 7 9.98 -3.51 -5.17
CA LEU A 7 10.00 -2.70 -6.38
C LEU A 7 10.70 -1.36 -6.13
N TRP A 8 10.24 -0.62 -5.13
CA TRP A 8 10.74 0.70 -4.76
C TRP A 8 10.27 1.10 -3.36
N SER A 9 10.89 2.15 -2.82
CA SER A 9 10.47 2.82 -1.58
C SER A 9 10.43 4.33 -1.78
N ILE A 10 9.51 5.02 -1.11
CA ILE A 10 9.37 6.48 -1.13
C ILE A 10 8.96 6.99 0.25
N GLN A 11 9.35 8.22 0.60
CA GLN A 11 8.82 8.90 1.78
C GLN A 11 7.59 9.73 1.40
N ILE A 12 6.49 9.49 2.11
CA ILE A 12 5.26 10.27 1.99
C ILE A 12 5.06 11.02 3.30
N ARG A 13 4.86 12.33 3.21
CA ARG A 13 4.49 13.11 4.39
C ARG A 13 3.07 12.74 4.79
N ASP A 14 2.86 12.45 6.07
CA ASP A 14 1.53 12.33 6.66
C ASP A 14 0.78 13.67 6.50
N PRO A 15 -0.33 13.73 5.75
CA PRO A 15 -1.09 14.97 5.55
C PRO A 15 -1.64 15.58 6.83
N ALA A 16 -1.77 14.81 7.91
CA ALA A 16 -2.19 15.28 9.23
C ALA A 16 -1.05 15.91 10.05
N SER A 17 0.20 15.82 9.55
CA SER A 17 1.35 16.39 10.25
C SER A 17 1.47 17.90 10.02
N PRO A 18 1.90 18.67 11.06
CA PRO A 18 2.34 20.06 10.93
C PRO A 18 3.31 20.28 9.76
N PHE A 19 3.21 21.41 9.06
CA PHE A 19 4.22 21.80 8.06
C PHE A 19 5.58 22.12 8.73
N THR A 20 5.58 22.65 9.95
CA THR A 20 6.82 22.97 10.68
C THR A 20 7.52 21.75 11.29
N SER A 21 6.81 20.64 11.46
CA SER A 21 7.34 19.39 12.00
C SER A 21 6.69 18.19 11.30
N PRO A 22 7.00 17.98 10.00
CA PRO A 22 6.34 16.96 9.20
C PRO A 22 6.72 15.56 9.68
N LYS A 23 5.73 14.68 9.78
CA LYS A 23 5.95 13.24 9.94
C LYS A 23 6.08 12.64 8.53
N TRP A 24 7.21 11.97 8.28
CA TRP A 24 7.45 11.24 7.04
C TRP A 24 7.25 9.75 7.30
N VAL A 25 6.49 9.10 6.43
CA VAL A 25 6.25 7.66 6.46
C VAL A 25 6.96 7.04 5.27
N GLU A 26 7.84 6.07 5.51
CA GLU A 26 8.46 5.30 4.44
C GLU A 26 7.45 4.25 3.94
N VAL A 27 7.12 4.31 2.66
CA VAL A 27 6.24 3.35 1.99
C VAL A 27 7.06 2.53 1.02
N THR A 28 7.00 1.21 1.17
CA THR A 28 7.67 0.23 0.30
C THR A 28 6.62 -0.50 -0.53
N ALA A 29 6.80 -0.50 -1.86
CA ALA A 29 6.00 -1.30 -2.77
C ALA A 29 6.69 -2.65 -3.03
N GLN A 30 5.96 -3.74 -2.87
CA GLN A 30 6.47 -5.09 -3.10
C GLN A 30 5.54 -5.88 -4.02
N ALA A 31 6.10 -6.42 -5.09
CA ALA A 31 5.38 -7.31 -5.98
C ALA A 31 5.29 -8.72 -5.40
N VAL A 32 4.16 -9.39 -5.66
CA VAL A 32 4.03 -10.84 -5.58
C VAL A 32 4.20 -11.39 -7.00
N PRO A 33 5.29 -12.13 -7.30
CA PRO A 33 5.53 -12.68 -8.62
C PRO A 33 4.37 -13.55 -9.15
N PRO A 34 4.20 -13.66 -10.47
CA PRO A 34 3.03 -14.28 -11.06
C PRO A 34 2.87 -15.78 -10.76
N HIS A 35 3.98 -16.52 -10.61
CA HIS A 35 3.95 -17.95 -10.27
C HIS A 35 3.45 -18.25 -8.84
N ILE A 36 3.38 -17.26 -7.95
CA ILE A 36 3.00 -17.47 -6.55
C ILE A 36 1.50 -17.79 -6.46
N GLY A 37 1.18 -19.02 -6.07
CA GLY A 37 -0.19 -19.53 -6.00
C GLY A 37 -0.78 -19.91 -7.37
N SER A 38 0.00 -19.84 -8.46
CA SER A 38 -0.49 -20.15 -9.80
C SER A 38 -0.81 -21.64 -9.95
N PRO A 39 -1.98 -22.00 -10.50
CA PRO A 39 -2.34 -23.41 -10.75
C PRO A 39 -1.59 -24.01 -11.95
N THR A 40 -0.80 -23.22 -12.68
CA THR A 40 0.01 -23.71 -13.81
C THR A 40 0.97 -24.81 -13.34
N PRO A 41 0.99 -25.99 -13.99
CA PRO A 41 1.91 -27.07 -13.63
C PRO A 41 3.37 -26.62 -13.62
N GLY A 42 4.11 -27.02 -12.59
CA GLY A 42 5.51 -26.65 -12.39
C GLY A 42 5.73 -25.44 -11.49
N CYS A 43 4.67 -24.71 -11.12
CA CYS A 43 4.75 -23.60 -10.16
C CYS A 43 4.68 -24.05 -8.69
N GLY A 44 4.27 -25.29 -8.42
CA GLY A 44 4.25 -25.87 -7.07
C GLY A 44 2.98 -25.57 -6.25
N TYR A 45 1.92 -25.10 -6.89
CA TYR A 45 0.62 -24.78 -6.27
C TYR A 45 -0.54 -25.53 -6.93
N GLU A 46 -0.28 -26.66 -7.57
CA GLU A 46 -1.26 -27.47 -8.32
C GLU A 46 -2.37 -28.00 -7.42
N THR A 47 -2.11 -28.14 -6.12
CA THR A 47 -3.07 -28.59 -5.10
C THR A 47 -3.88 -27.44 -4.47
N GLY A 48 -3.61 -26.20 -4.86
CA GLY A 48 -4.32 -25.02 -4.37
C GLY A 48 -3.37 -23.88 -3.97
N ASP A 49 -3.96 -22.68 -3.88
CA ASP A 49 -3.27 -21.44 -3.53
C ASP A 49 -3.34 -21.17 -2.01
N PRO A 50 -2.22 -21.26 -1.28
CA PRO A 50 -2.19 -21.04 0.17
C PRO A 50 -2.28 -19.57 0.56
N TYR A 51 -2.38 -18.65 -0.41
CA TYR A 51 -2.40 -17.21 -0.17
C TYR A 51 -3.74 -16.56 -0.59
N ALA A 52 -4.71 -17.36 -1.00
CA ALA A 52 -6.00 -16.90 -1.52
C ALA A 52 -6.81 -16.05 -0.54
N ASP A 53 -6.57 -16.21 0.77
CA ASP A 53 -7.31 -15.49 1.82
C ASP A 53 -6.91 -14.00 1.94
N PHE A 54 -5.69 -13.64 1.51
CA PHE A 54 -5.15 -12.28 1.71
C PHE A 54 -4.49 -11.66 0.47
N LEU A 55 -4.34 -12.42 -0.62
CA LEU A 55 -3.89 -11.90 -1.91
C LEU A 55 -5.02 -11.92 -2.94
N PRO A 56 -4.99 -11.02 -3.94
CA PRO A 56 -5.82 -11.16 -5.12
C PRO A 56 -5.68 -12.54 -5.77
N PRO A 57 -6.67 -12.99 -6.57
CA PRO A 57 -6.63 -14.29 -7.22
C PRO A 57 -5.30 -14.54 -7.98
N PRO A 58 -4.82 -15.79 -8.03
CA PRO A 58 -3.61 -16.12 -8.76
C PRO A 58 -3.79 -15.85 -10.27
N VAL A 59 -2.67 -15.59 -10.93
CA VAL A 59 -2.63 -15.38 -12.39
C VAL A 59 -2.19 -16.68 -13.09
N GLU A 60 -2.76 -16.92 -14.27
CA GLU A 60 -2.25 -17.96 -15.15
C GLU A 60 -0.86 -17.56 -15.66
N THR A 61 0.05 -18.53 -15.69
CA THR A 61 1.43 -18.33 -16.14
C THR A 61 1.77 -19.25 -17.31
N ASP A 62 2.81 -18.89 -18.06
CA ASP A 62 3.45 -19.80 -19.01
C ASP A 62 4.24 -20.92 -18.28
N GLU A 63 4.81 -21.86 -19.04
CA GLU A 63 5.62 -22.96 -18.50
C GLU A 63 6.84 -22.50 -17.68
N GLY A 64 7.28 -21.24 -17.86
CA GLY A 64 8.36 -20.61 -17.13
C GLY A 64 7.91 -19.84 -15.88
N GLY A 65 6.64 -19.93 -15.50
CA GLY A 65 6.06 -19.22 -14.37
C GLY A 65 6.00 -17.71 -14.58
N GLN A 66 5.99 -17.24 -15.83
CA GLN A 66 5.89 -15.83 -16.18
C GLN A 66 4.48 -15.47 -16.61
N ALA A 67 4.11 -14.21 -16.37
CA ALA A 67 2.89 -13.61 -16.90
C ALA A 67 3.15 -12.14 -17.23
N GLN A 68 2.24 -11.51 -17.97
CA GLN A 68 2.32 -10.10 -18.32
C GLN A 68 2.42 -9.18 -17.09
N TYR A 69 1.74 -9.56 -16.01
CA TYR A 69 1.68 -8.80 -14.78
C TYR A 69 2.04 -9.67 -13.58
N ASN A 70 2.57 -9.06 -12.53
CA ASN A 70 2.66 -9.70 -11.22
C ASN A 70 1.27 -10.10 -10.72
N ARG A 71 1.20 -11.04 -9.79
CA ARG A 71 -0.08 -11.39 -9.15
C ARG A 71 -0.64 -10.17 -8.40
N ALA A 72 0.20 -9.54 -7.58
CA ALA A 72 -0.18 -8.41 -6.76
C ALA A 72 0.98 -7.43 -6.57
N VAL A 73 0.65 -6.22 -6.10
CA VAL A 73 1.59 -5.29 -5.48
C VAL A 73 1.01 -4.87 -4.13
N VAL A 74 1.78 -5.11 -3.07
CA VAL A 74 1.43 -4.77 -1.69
C VAL A 74 2.25 -3.58 -1.25
N PHE A 75 1.61 -2.61 -0.61
CA PHE A 75 2.24 -1.40 -0.08
C PHE A 75 2.26 -1.48 1.43
N VAL A 76 3.45 -1.34 2.00
CA VAL A 76 3.69 -1.47 3.44
C VAL A 76 4.54 -0.32 3.95
N THR A 77 4.47 -0.07 5.24
CA THR A 77 5.39 0.79 6.00
C THR A 77 6.45 -0.04 6.71
N ASP A 78 7.46 0.64 7.25
CA ASP A 78 8.42 0.07 8.21
C ASP A 78 7.75 -0.47 9.48
N GLU A 79 6.62 0.13 9.88
CA GLU A 79 5.79 -0.30 11.01
C GLU A 79 4.86 -1.49 10.67
N THR A 80 4.72 -1.87 9.40
CA THR A 80 3.78 -2.94 9.00
C THR A 80 4.34 -4.30 9.37
N TRP A 81 3.63 -5.00 10.27
CA TRP A 81 4.05 -6.32 10.72
C TRP A 81 3.75 -7.41 9.69
N LYS A 82 4.69 -8.34 9.50
CA LYS A 82 4.51 -9.52 8.66
C LYS A 82 4.41 -10.78 9.50
N GLY A 83 3.37 -11.57 9.23
CA GLY A 83 3.10 -12.85 9.84
C GLY A 83 1.88 -12.77 10.76
N THR A 84 0.78 -13.36 10.30
CA THR A 84 -0.41 -13.61 11.10
C THR A 84 -0.40 -15.04 11.65
N ALA A 85 -1.31 -15.35 12.56
CA ALA A 85 -1.53 -16.73 13.00
C ALA A 85 -2.00 -17.64 11.85
N SER A 86 -2.66 -17.07 10.84
CA SER A 86 -3.15 -17.79 9.67
C SER A 86 -2.03 -18.07 8.67
N ASN A 87 -1.14 -17.10 8.41
CA ASN A 87 -0.05 -17.28 7.46
C ASN A 87 1.16 -16.37 7.78
N GLY A 88 2.36 -16.96 7.81
CA GLY A 88 3.61 -16.23 8.05
C GLY A 88 4.03 -15.26 6.94
N GLN A 89 3.35 -15.29 5.78
CA GLN A 89 3.59 -14.37 4.67
C GLN A 89 2.61 -13.20 4.61
N GLU A 90 1.51 -13.25 5.36
CA GLU A 90 0.49 -12.20 5.36
C GLU A 90 1.00 -10.97 6.12
N TYR A 91 0.76 -9.78 5.55
CA TYR A 91 0.98 -8.52 6.27
C TYR A 91 -0.26 -8.18 7.11
N VAL A 92 -0.05 -7.72 8.33
CA VAL A 92 -1.12 -7.15 9.17
C VAL A 92 -1.41 -5.74 8.66
N ASP A 93 -2.65 -5.52 8.20
CA ASP A 93 -3.15 -4.22 7.75
C ASP A 93 -2.20 -3.45 6.80
N PRO A 94 -1.84 -4.03 5.62
CA PRO A 94 -1.04 -3.31 4.64
C PRO A 94 -1.77 -2.04 4.17
N LEU A 95 -1.02 -0.98 3.83
CA LEU A 95 -1.60 0.30 3.39
C LEU A 95 -2.53 0.15 2.20
N LEU A 96 -2.14 -0.70 1.24
CA LEU A 96 -2.87 -0.95 0.02
C LEU A 96 -2.43 -2.29 -0.58
N VAL A 97 -3.38 -3.01 -1.18
CA VAL A 97 -3.12 -4.20 -2.00
C VAL A 97 -3.80 -3.99 -3.34
N LEU A 98 -3.03 -4.12 -4.43
CA LEU A 98 -3.52 -4.04 -5.80
C LEU A 98 -3.20 -5.36 -6.53
N THR A 99 -4.01 -5.72 -7.52
CA THR A 99 -3.56 -6.68 -8.54
C THR A 99 -2.36 -6.09 -9.29
N GLY A 100 -1.49 -6.94 -9.86
CA GLY A 100 -0.38 -6.42 -10.66
C GLY A 100 -0.84 -5.68 -11.92
N GLU A 101 -2.00 -6.02 -12.47
CA GLU A 101 -2.60 -5.33 -13.61
C GLU A 101 -3.09 -3.92 -13.23
N GLU A 102 -3.81 -3.78 -12.11
CA GLU A 102 -4.23 -2.47 -11.60
C GLU A 102 -3.02 -1.58 -11.35
N TYR A 103 -1.99 -2.11 -10.68
CA TYR A 103 -0.75 -1.38 -10.46
C TYR A 103 -0.10 -0.93 -11.76
N ALA A 104 0.03 -1.82 -12.75
CA ALA A 104 0.70 -1.52 -14.02
C ALA A 104 -0.04 -0.47 -14.87
N LYS A 105 -1.37 -0.39 -14.75
CA LYS A 105 -2.21 0.54 -15.52
C LYS A 105 -2.49 1.86 -14.77
N MET A 106 -2.22 1.92 -13.47
CA MET A 106 -2.51 3.09 -12.65
C MET A 106 -1.51 4.23 -12.91
N PRO A 107 -1.96 5.44 -13.25
CA PRO A 107 -1.08 6.60 -13.29
C PRO A 107 -0.46 6.85 -11.92
N PHE A 108 0.83 7.20 -11.88
CA PHE A 108 1.56 7.41 -10.63
C PHE A 108 0.88 8.43 -9.70
N GLN A 109 0.31 9.52 -10.25
CA GLN A 109 -0.40 10.51 -9.44
C GLN A 109 -1.60 9.91 -8.69
N VAL A 110 -2.37 9.03 -9.35
CA VAL A 110 -3.53 8.36 -8.72
C VAL A 110 -3.06 7.41 -7.63
N LEU A 111 -1.95 6.70 -7.85
CA LEU A 111 -1.34 5.85 -6.81
C LEU A 111 -0.87 6.69 -5.62
N LEU A 112 -0.17 7.80 -5.89
CA LEU A 112 0.33 8.69 -4.85
C LEU A 112 -0.81 9.27 -4.00
N ASP A 113 -1.91 9.70 -4.61
CA ASP A 113 -3.08 10.22 -3.89
C ASP A 113 -3.71 9.14 -2.98
N ARG A 114 -3.81 7.89 -3.46
CA ARG A 114 -4.27 6.76 -2.64
C ARG A 114 -3.34 6.48 -1.46
N LEU A 115 -2.03 6.48 -1.69
CA LEU A 115 -1.05 6.26 -0.64
C LEU A 115 -1.06 7.41 0.38
N GLN A 116 -1.21 8.66 -0.07
CA GLN A 116 -1.37 9.82 0.83
C GLN A 116 -2.61 9.70 1.70
N GLY A 117 -3.73 9.25 1.14
CA GLY A 117 -4.95 8.96 1.92
C GLY A 117 -4.75 7.80 2.91
N ALA A 118 -4.01 6.76 2.52
CA ALA A 118 -3.76 5.61 3.38
C ALA A 118 -2.80 5.90 4.55
N VAL A 119 -1.80 6.77 4.37
CA VAL A 119 -0.86 7.16 5.45
C VAL A 119 -1.42 8.24 6.38
N GLN A 120 -2.54 8.84 6.03
CA GLN A 120 -3.12 9.96 6.77
C GLN A 120 -3.61 9.51 8.15
N SER A 121 -2.96 9.99 9.21
CA SER A 121 -3.29 9.59 10.59
C SER A 121 -4.48 10.33 11.20
N GLY A 122 -4.99 11.37 10.54
CA GLY A 122 -6.08 12.23 11.03
C GLY A 122 -6.48 13.33 10.05
N PRO A 123 -7.25 14.34 10.46
CA PRO A 123 -7.65 15.46 9.60
C PRO A 123 -6.45 16.13 8.91
N ARG A 124 -6.59 16.42 7.61
CA ARG A 124 -5.50 17.01 6.83
C ARG A 124 -5.21 18.42 7.32
N VAL A 125 -3.95 18.71 7.62
CA VAL A 125 -3.50 20.06 7.92
C VAL A 125 -3.48 20.89 6.63
N VAL A 126 -4.20 22.01 6.65
CA VAL A 126 -4.35 22.91 5.49
C VAL A 126 -3.61 24.23 5.67
N MET A 127 -3.38 24.66 6.92
CA MET A 127 -2.69 25.92 7.22
C MET A 127 -1.97 25.85 8.56
N GLU A 128 -0.83 26.54 8.64
CA GLU A 128 -0.20 26.90 9.90
C GLU A 128 0.12 28.37 9.96
N PHE A 129 -0.05 28.95 11.13
CA PHE A 129 0.25 30.35 11.42
C PHE A 129 1.09 30.48 12.68
N LEU A 130 2.23 31.16 12.58
CA LEU A 130 3.07 31.54 13.71
C LEU A 130 2.62 32.91 14.23
N ALA A 131 2.03 32.92 15.43
CA ALA A 131 1.62 34.15 16.09
C ALA A 131 2.84 34.95 16.62
N PRO A 132 2.69 36.27 16.84
CA PRO A 132 3.78 37.12 17.34
C PRO A 132 4.35 36.72 18.71
N ASP A 133 3.58 35.98 19.51
CA ASP A 133 3.99 35.43 20.81
C ASP A 133 4.79 34.12 20.68
N GLY A 134 4.98 33.61 19.46
CA GLY A 134 5.67 32.35 19.17
C GLY A 134 4.75 31.12 19.13
N THR A 135 3.45 31.27 19.35
CA THR A 135 2.49 30.16 19.30
C THR A 135 2.21 29.75 17.86
N ILE A 136 2.21 28.43 17.58
CA ILE A 136 1.80 27.89 16.27
C ILE A 136 0.33 27.49 16.35
N HIS A 137 -0.48 28.00 15.43
CA HIS A 137 -1.86 27.59 15.22
C HIS A 137 -1.94 26.72 13.97
N THR A 138 -2.45 25.49 14.13
CA THR A 138 -2.65 24.54 13.04
C THR A 138 -4.15 24.45 12.73
N PHE A 139 -4.50 24.57 11.45
CA PHE A 139 -5.86 24.40 10.96
C PHE A 139 -5.93 23.14 10.11
N ALA A 140 -6.92 22.30 10.38
CA ALA A 140 -7.18 21.09 9.63
C ALA A 140 -8.56 21.15 8.96
N ASP A 141 -8.72 20.41 7.87
CA ASP A 141 -10.02 20.21 7.25
C ASP A 141 -10.92 19.42 8.22
N GLU A 142 -12.05 19.98 8.65
CA GLU A 142 -12.99 19.33 9.58
C GLU A 142 -13.72 18.13 8.95
N GLY A 143 -13.47 17.78 7.69
CA GLY A 143 -14.11 16.63 7.04
C GLY A 143 -15.61 16.83 6.88
N GLY A 144 -16.02 18.08 6.61
CA GLY A 144 -17.44 18.43 6.46
C GLY A 144 -18.09 17.64 5.34
N GLN A 145 -19.03 16.75 5.68
CA GLN A 145 -20.04 16.30 4.74
C GLN A 145 -20.69 17.56 4.14
N ALA A 146 -20.48 17.79 2.86
CA ALA A 146 -21.29 18.73 2.10
C ALA A 146 -22.72 18.17 2.11
N ASN A 147 -23.55 18.68 3.02
CA ASN A 147 -25.00 18.56 2.87
C ASN A 147 -25.34 19.38 1.63
N VAL A 148 -25.66 18.67 0.55
CA VAL A 148 -26.21 19.25 -0.66
C VAL A 148 -27.73 19.24 -0.45
N ASP A 149 -28.29 20.41 -0.12
CA ASP A 149 -29.72 20.69 -0.28
C ASP A 149 -30.06 20.95 -1.76
#